data_AF-A0A924M298-F1
#
_entry.id   AF-A0A924M298-F1
#
_cell.length_a   1.000
_cell.length_b   1.000
_cell.length_c   1.000
_cell.angle_alpha   90.00
_cell.angle_beta   90.00
_cell.angle_gamma   90.00
#
_symmetry.space_group_name_H-M   'P 1'
#
loop_
_entity.id
_entity.type
_entity.pdbx_description
1 polymer ?
#
loop_
_entity_poly.entity_id
_entity_poly.type
_entity_poly.pdbx_seq_one_letter_code
_entity_poly.pdbx_strand_id
1 'polypeptide(L)'
;MLSPFIRTLASVAILALLSSCNTATPANPYTGSYEGTFTADLGPQEGTLTLNVAQDGKWTSNISNTTLGNLKGTGSGTVANDGTITGTYIYPGDTNIMVSGKGVAAANKLTAALKATAGTQDVGNIFINLTKK
;
A
#
# COMPACT_ATOMS: atom_id res chain seq x y z
N MET A 1 54.14 -60.49 -10.42
CA MET A 1 52.79 -60.25 -10.98
C MET A 1 52.30 -58.90 -10.46
N LEU A 2 52.00 -57.99 -11.40
CA LEU A 2 51.37 -56.66 -11.35
C LEU A 2 51.76 -55.59 -10.31
N SER A 3 51.82 -54.37 -10.84
CA SER A 3 52.26 -53.09 -10.29
C SER A 3 51.05 -52.27 -9.74
N PRO A 4 51.22 -50.99 -9.30
CA PRO A 4 50.53 -50.37 -8.16
C PRO A 4 49.33 -49.47 -8.55
N PHE A 5 48.62 -48.91 -7.55
CA PHE A 5 47.85 -47.68 -7.73
C PHE A 5 48.09 -46.67 -6.60
N ILE A 6 48.75 -45.57 -6.96
CA ILE A 6 48.79 -44.30 -6.24
C ILE A 6 47.51 -43.53 -6.59
N ARG A 7 46.83 -42.89 -5.61
CA ARG A 7 46.09 -41.64 -5.84
C ARG A 7 46.13 -40.71 -4.62
N THR A 8 46.93 -39.66 -4.76
CA THR A 8 46.86 -38.38 -4.06
C THR A 8 45.60 -37.61 -4.47
N LEU A 9 44.96 -36.87 -3.54
CA LEU A 9 44.17 -35.63 -3.75
C LEU A 9 43.91 -35.07 -2.33
N ALA A 10 44.68 -34.09 -1.82
CA ALA A 10 44.63 -32.66 -2.12
C ALA A 10 43.23 -32.02 -1.93
N SER A 11 43.11 -31.34 -0.79
CA SER A 11 42.26 -30.20 -0.43
C SER A 11 41.09 -29.79 -1.34
N VAL A 12 39.89 -29.74 -0.77
CA VAL A 12 38.92 -28.68 -1.11
C VAL A 12 38.25 -28.22 0.18
N ALA A 13 38.66 -27.06 0.67
CA ALA A 13 37.90 -26.28 1.63
C ALA A 13 36.59 -25.86 0.94
N ILE A 14 35.47 -26.50 1.28
CA ILE A 14 34.15 -25.96 0.95
C ILE A 14 33.76 -25.07 2.12
N LEU A 15 34.32 -23.86 2.09
CA LEU A 15 33.70 -22.68 2.68
C LEU A 15 32.37 -22.52 1.95
N ALA A 16 31.32 -23.15 2.47
CA ALA A 16 29.96 -22.90 2.01
C ALA A 16 29.63 -21.46 2.42
N LEU A 17 29.85 -20.53 1.49
CA LEU A 17 29.19 -19.25 1.48
C LEU A 17 27.69 -19.53 1.47
N LEU A 18 27.10 -19.60 2.66
CA LEU A 18 25.70 -19.24 2.89
C LEU A 18 25.61 -17.73 2.66
N SER A 19 25.81 -17.32 1.40
CA SER A 19 25.38 -16.02 0.91
C SER A 19 23.89 -16.02 1.16
N SER A 20 23.49 -15.24 2.16
CA SER A 20 22.11 -14.94 2.44
C SER A 20 21.42 -14.62 1.12
N CYS A 21 20.57 -15.52 0.63
CA CYS A 21 19.48 -15.12 -0.24
C CYS A 21 18.57 -14.24 0.62
N ASN A 22 19.00 -12.99 0.83
CA ASN A 22 18.16 -11.94 1.33
C ASN A 22 17.23 -11.65 0.14
N THR A 23 16.16 -12.43 0.02
CA THR A 23 15.05 -12.14 -0.89
C THR A 23 14.40 -10.88 -0.36
N ALA A 24 15.00 -9.72 -0.63
CA ALA A 24 14.39 -8.44 -0.36
C ALA A 24 13.04 -8.48 -1.08
N THR A 25 11.95 -8.56 -0.32
CA THR A 25 10.61 -8.51 -0.87
C THR A 25 10.55 -7.24 -1.71
N PRO A 26 10.22 -7.33 -3.02
CA PRO A 26 10.18 -6.14 -3.85
C PRO A 26 9.24 -5.13 -3.21
N ALA A 27 9.75 -3.92 -2.98
CA ALA A 27 9.01 -2.87 -2.31
C ALA A 27 7.71 -2.60 -3.07
N ASN A 28 6.64 -2.36 -2.31
CA ASN A 28 5.36 -2.06 -2.91
C ASN A 28 5.46 -0.81 -3.82
N PRO A 29 5.00 -0.86 -5.09
CA PRO A 29 5.17 0.25 -6.03
C PRO A 29 4.44 1.53 -5.60
N TYR A 30 3.50 1.42 -4.67
CA TYR A 30 2.76 2.54 -4.08
C TYR A 30 3.45 3.15 -2.85
N THR A 31 4.62 2.65 -2.44
CA THR A 31 5.35 3.15 -1.26
C THR A 31 5.67 4.64 -1.40
N GLY A 32 5.36 5.43 -0.37
CA GLY A 32 5.66 6.85 -0.32
C GLY A 32 4.68 7.68 0.50
N SER A 33 4.97 8.97 0.59
CA SER A 33 4.08 9.98 1.17
C SER A 33 3.39 10.77 0.06
N TYR A 34 2.10 10.96 0.20
CA TYR A 34 1.23 11.60 -0.78
C TYR A 34 0.33 12.64 -0.13
N GLU A 35 -0.02 13.68 -0.88
CA GLU A 35 -1.01 14.68 -0.48
C GLU A 35 -1.89 15.05 -1.68
N GLY A 36 -3.16 15.31 -1.44
CA GLY A 36 -4.04 15.83 -2.47
C GLY A 36 -5.47 15.92 -2.01
N THR A 37 -6.39 15.63 -2.93
CA THR A 37 -7.83 15.80 -2.71
C THR A 37 -8.58 14.49 -2.82
N PHE A 38 -9.78 14.47 -2.23
CA PHE A 38 -10.81 13.52 -2.55
C PHE A 38 -12.10 14.22 -2.97
N THR A 39 -12.89 13.52 -3.77
CA THR A 39 -14.32 13.80 -3.95
C THR A 39 -15.10 12.51 -3.70
N ALA A 40 -16.37 12.65 -3.32
CA ALA A 40 -17.25 11.54 -3.02
C ALA A 40 -18.67 11.83 -3.49
N ASP A 41 -19.35 10.82 -4.02
CA ASP A 41 -20.75 10.92 -4.46
C ASP A 41 -21.77 10.50 -3.35
N LEU A 42 -21.29 10.16 -2.15
CA LEU A 42 -22.07 9.78 -0.96
C LEU A 42 -22.74 10.99 -0.28
N GLY A 43 -23.58 11.71 -1.03
CA GLY A 43 -23.97 13.08 -0.69
C GLY A 43 -22.77 13.97 -0.99
N PRO A 44 -22.76 14.68 -2.14
CA PRO A 44 -21.55 15.23 -2.76
C PRO A 44 -20.63 15.90 -1.75
N GLN A 45 -19.45 15.31 -1.56
CA GLN A 45 -18.47 15.68 -0.55
C GLN A 45 -17.09 15.83 -1.17
N GLU A 46 -16.28 16.69 -0.59
CA GLU A 46 -14.91 16.92 -1.02
C GLU A 46 -14.01 17.29 0.15
N GLY A 47 -12.71 17.22 -0.10
CA GLY A 47 -11.73 17.67 0.88
C GLY A 47 -10.30 17.29 0.53
N THR A 48 -9.44 17.36 1.53
CA THR A 48 -8.01 17.05 1.40
C THR A 48 -7.64 15.80 2.16
N LEU A 49 -6.58 15.12 1.70
CA LEU A 49 -6.02 13.99 2.42
C LEU A 49 -4.49 13.91 2.27
N THR A 50 -3.85 13.39 3.31
CA THR A 50 -2.45 12.96 3.31
C THR A 50 -2.42 11.45 3.47
N LEU A 51 -1.60 10.76 2.69
CA LEU A 51 -1.51 9.30 2.69
C LEU A 51 -0.05 8.89 2.78
N ASN A 52 0.28 8.01 3.73
CA ASN A 52 1.59 7.36 3.81
C ASN A 52 1.41 5.87 3.52
N VAL A 53 2.17 5.34 2.57
CA VAL A 53 2.20 3.92 2.21
C VAL A 53 3.58 3.37 2.58
N ALA A 54 3.61 2.37 3.45
CA ALA A 54 4.81 1.67 3.88
C ALA A 54 5.25 0.61 2.84
N GLN A 55 6.47 0.10 3.00
CA GLN A 55 7.05 -0.90 2.08
C GLN A 55 6.24 -2.20 2.01
N ASP A 56 5.53 -2.57 3.07
CA ASP A 56 4.65 -3.74 3.14
C ASP A 56 3.24 -3.48 2.56
N GLY A 57 3.00 -2.28 2.00
CA GLY A 57 1.72 -1.89 1.43
C GLY A 57 0.69 -1.42 2.45
N LYS A 58 1.00 -1.40 3.75
CA LYS A 58 0.12 -0.76 4.74
C LYS A 58 0.09 0.74 4.51
N TRP A 59 -1.08 1.34 4.65
CA TRP A 59 -1.22 2.78 4.55
C TRP A 59 -1.98 3.38 5.73
N THR A 60 -1.65 4.64 6.01
CA THR A 60 -2.34 5.50 6.97
C THR A 60 -2.67 6.83 6.30
N SER A 61 -3.79 7.42 6.67
CA SER A 61 -4.27 8.66 6.08
C SER A 61 -4.82 9.62 7.13
N ASN A 62 -4.60 10.92 6.94
CA ASN A 62 -5.40 11.97 7.58
C ASN A 62 -6.25 12.65 6.53
N ILE A 63 -7.55 12.80 6.81
CA ILE A 63 -8.54 13.34 5.88
C ILE A 63 -9.23 14.55 6.52
N SER A 64 -9.54 15.55 5.69
CA SER A 64 -10.27 16.75 6.09
C SER A 64 -11.39 17.00 5.10
N ASN A 65 -12.64 16.82 5.54
CA ASN A 65 -13.82 17.03 4.73
C ASN A 65 -14.23 18.51 4.75
N THR A 66 -14.03 19.22 3.64
CA THR A 66 -14.32 20.66 3.55
C THR A 66 -15.81 20.93 3.47
N THR A 67 -16.59 20.02 2.89
CA THR A 67 -18.06 20.11 2.83
C THR A 67 -18.68 20.04 4.22
N LEU A 68 -18.10 19.27 5.13
CA LEU A 68 -18.54 19.11 6.52
C LEU A 68 -17.80 20.04 7.49
N GLY A 69 -17.45 21.25 7.08
CA GLY A 69 -16.84 22.25 7.96
C GLY A 69 -15.42 21.90 8.42
N ASN A 70 -14.62 21.26 7.56
CA ASN A 70 -13.28 20.75 7.86
C ASN A 70 -13.25 19.64 8.90
N LEU A 71 -14.30 18.81 8.96
CA LEU A 71 -14.34 17.63 9.80
C LEU A 71 -13.11 16.76 9.53
N LYS A 72 -12.36 16.45 10.60
CA LYS A 72 -11.12 15.69 10.52
C LYS A 72 -11.40 14.22 10.75
N GLY A 73 -10.80 13.37 9.93
CA GLY A 73 -10.86 11.93 10.08
C GLY A 73 -9.48 11.31 9.89
N THR A 74 -9.42 10.01 10.15
CA THR A 74 -8.24 9.18 9.90
C THR A 74 -8.63 8.00 9.03
N GLY A 75 -7.66 7.43 8.32
CA GLY A 75 -7.86 6.22 7.56
C GLY A 75 -6.69 5.27 7.68
N SER A 76 -6.95 3.98 7.49
CA SER A 76 -5.91 2.97 7.40
C SER A 76 -6.34 1.80 6.54
N GLY A 77 -5.37 1.06 5.99
CA GLY A 77 -5.66 -0.10 5.17
C GLY A 77 -4.42 -0.68 4.50
N THR A 78 -4.63 -1.36 3.39
CA THR A 78 -3.56 -1.92 2.55
C THR A 78 -3.73 -1.55 1.08
N VAL A 79 -2.60 -1.53 0.38
CA VAL A 79 -2.53 -1.52 -1.08
C VAL A 79 -1.63 -2.67 -1.50
N ALA A 80 -2.13 -3.57 -2.34
CA ALA A 80 -1.34 -4.66 -2.90
C ALA A 80 -0.52 -4.20 -4.12
N ASN A 81 0.49 -4.99 -4.51
CA ASN A 81 1.36 -4.66 -5.64
C ASN A 81 0.60 -4.53 -6.97
N ASP A 82 -0.57 -5.16 -7.08
CA ASP A 82 -1.45 -5.08 -8.25
C ASP A 82 -2.41 -3.85 -8.20
N GLY A 83 -2.20 -2.94 -7.24
CA GLY A 83 -3.02 -1.75 -7.03
C GLY A 83 -4.35 -1.99 -6.31
N THR A 84 -4.63 -3.20 -5.82
CA THR A 84 -5.83 -3.42 -4.99
C THR A 84 -5.72 -2.65 -3.70
N ILE A 85 -6.62 -1.69 -3.47
CA ILE A 85 -6.71 -0.90 -2.24
C ILE A 85 -7.88 -1.42 -1.42
N THR A 86 -7.65 -1.63 -0.13
CA THR A 86 -8.70 -1.82 0.87
C THR A 86 -8.39 -0.98 2.10
N GLY A 87 -9.41 -0.58 2.84
CA GLY A 87 -9.21 0.07 4.13
C GLY A 87 -10.47 0.64 4.72
N THR A 88 -10.29 1.54 5.68
CA THR A 88 -11.38 2.15 6.44
C THR A 88 -11.02 3.60 6.76
N TYR A 89 -12.01 4.48 6.64
CA TYR A 89 -11.98 5.85 7.11
C TYR A 89 -12.92 6.03 8.29
N ILE A 90 -12.49 6.81 9.27
CA ILE A 90 -13.20 7.05 10.52
C ILE A 90 -13.23 8.55 10.77
N TYR A 91 -14.45 9.10 10.93
CA TYR A 91 -14.69 10.45 11.42
C TYR A 91 -15.23 10.39 12.86
N PRO A 92 -14.85 11.33 13.75
CA PRO A 92 -15.37 11.38 15.11
C PRO A 92 -16.89 11.45 15.14
N GLY A 93 -17.53 10.50 15.84
CA GLY A 93 -18.99 10.45 15.99
C GLY A 93 -19.75 9.88 14.78
N ASP A 94 -19.05 9.36 13.77
CA ASP A 94 -19.65 8.79 12.56
C ASP A 94 -19.40 7.28 12.43
N THR A 95 -20.11 6.65 11.49
CA THR A 95 -19.91 5.25 11.13
C THR A 95 -18.62 5.07 10.34
N ASN A 96 -17.91 3.99 10.59
CA ASN A 96 -16.73 3.62 9.81
C ASN A 96 -17.10 3.39 8.35
N ILE A 97 -16.39 4.05 7.43
CA ILE A 97 -16.55 3.88 5.99
C ILE A 97 -15.46 2.95 5.50
N MET A 98 -15.83 1.74 5.08
CA MET A 98 -14.92 0.83 4.41
C MET A 98 -14.75 1.23 2.96
N VAL A 99 -13.52 1.13 2.45
CA VAL A 99 -13.20 1.46 1.05
C VAL A 99 -12.51 0.30 0.37
N SER A 100 -12.81 0.09 -0.91
CA SER A 100 -12.11 -0.89 -1.74
C SER A 100 -12.10 -0.48 -3.20
N GLY A 101 -11.01 -0.79 -3.92
CA GLY A 101 -10.93 -0.46 -5.33
C GLY A 101 -9.55 -0.71 -5.93
N LYS A 102 -9.29 -0.06 -7.06
CA LYS A 102 -8.01 -0.10 -7.76
C LYS A 102 -7.36 1.28 -7.80
N GLY A 103 -6.15 1.35 -7.27
CA GLY A 103 -5.26 2.49 -7.43
C GLY A 103 -4.43 2.38 -8.70
N VAL A 104 -4.03 3.53 -9.23
CA VAL A 104 -3.06 3.66 -10.30
C VAL A 104 -1.96 4.60 -9.83
N ALA A 105 -0.74 4.07 -9.75
CA ALA A 105 0.46 4.87 -9.50
C ALA A 105 1.15 5.19 -10.83
N ALA A 106 1.36 6.48 -11.11
CA ALA A 106 2.06 6.94 -12.31
C ALA A 106 3.00 8.10 -11.95
N ALA A 107 4.31 7.90 -12.15
CA ALA A 107 5.38 8.82 -11.80
C ALA A 107 5.31 9.32 -10.34
N ASN A 108 4.62 10.44 -10.11
CA ASN A 108 4.45 11.09 -8.81
C ASN A 108 2.97 11.26 -8.44
N LYS A 109 2.06 10.50 -9.04
CA LYS A 109 0.63 10.57 -8.76
C LYS A 109 0.08 9.23 -8.32
N LEU A 110 -0.88 9.28 -7.41
CA LEU A 110 -1.74 8.17 -7.03
C LEU A 110 -3.19 8.62 -7.22
N THR A 111 -3.89 7.96 -8.14
CA THR A 111 -5.32 8.13 -8.35
C THR A 111 -6.05 6.83 -8.09
N ALA A 112 -7.27 6.91 -7.57
CA ALA A 112 -8.12 5.73 -7.41
C ALA A 112 -9.59 6.13 -7.45
N ALA A 113 -10.42 5.22 -7.94
CA ALA A 113 -11.86 5.21 -7.69
C ALA A 113 -12.12 4.05 -6.72
N LEU A 114 -12.62 4.38 -5.54
CA LEU A 114 -12.84 3.45 -4.44
C LEU A 114 -14.33 3.35 -4.17
N LYS A 115 -14.85 2.14 -4.15
CA LYS A 115 -16.19 1.87 -3.61
C LYS A 115 -16.18 2.07 -2.11
N ALA A 116 -17.19 2.75 -1.58
CA ALA A 116 -17.39 3.02 -0.17
C ALA A 116 -18.59 2.23 0.36
N THR A 117 -18.43 1.61 1.53
CA THR A 117 -19.53 0.93 2.23
C THR A 117 -19.60 1.33 3.70
N ALA A 118 -20.82 1.49 4.21
CA ALA A 118 -21.11 1.66 5.63
C ALA A 118 -21.77 0.38 6.14
N GLY A 119 -21.02 -0.44 6.89
CA GLY A 119 -21.44 -1.81 7.18
C GLY A 119 -21.61 -2.63 5.89
N THR A 120 -22.82 -3.15 5.65
CA THR A 120 -23.15 -3.91 4.42
C THR A 120 -23.73 -3.04 3.31
N GLN A 121 -23.97 -1.76 3.56
CA GLN A 121 -24.62 -0.86 2.60
C GLN A 121 -23.60 -0.21 1.68
N ASP A 122 -23.88 -0.24 0.38
CA ASP A 122 -23.19 0.58 -0.61
C ASP A 122 -23.61 2.04 -0.43
N VAL A 123 -22.64 2.91 -0.16
CA VAL A 123 -22.90 4.34 0.06
C VAL A 123 -22.39 5.23 -1.06
N GLY A 124 -21.62 4.68 -2.01
CA GLY A 124 -21.11 5.42 -3.16
C GLY A 124 -19.64 5.13 -3.47
N ASN A 125 -19.03 6.07 -4.19
CA ASN A 125 -17.66 6.07 -4.64
C ASN A 125 -16.89 7.27 -4.08
N ILE A 126 -15.61 7.05 -3.81
CA ILE A 126 -14.63 8.05 -3.42
C ILE A 126 -13.55 8.08 -4.50
N PHE A 127 -13.27 9.25 -5.02
CA PHE A 127 -12.23 9.49 -6.00
C PHE A 127 -11.08 10.24 -5.34
N ILE A 128 -9.87 9.72 -5.43
CA ILE A 128 -8.67 10.36 -4.88
C ILE A 128 -7.75 10.81 -6.00
N ASN A 129 -7.10 11.96 -5.79
CA ASN A 129 -6.07 12.47 -6.68
C ASN A 129 -4.93 13.05 -5.84
N LEU A 130 -3.86 12.29 -5.71
CA LEU A 130 -2.75 12.58 -4.81
C LEU A 130 -1.45 12.75 -5.57
N THR A 131 -0.59 13.61 -5.05
CA THR A 131 0.77 13.85 -5.53
C THR A 131 1.78 13.40 -4.48
N LYS A 132 2.79 12.66 -4.92
CA LYS A 132 3.91 12.19 -4.10
C LYS A 132 4.78 13.36 -3.65
N LYS A 133 5.19 13.35 -2.39
CA LYS A 133 6.09 14.35 -1.78
C LYS A 133 7.56 13.94 -1.89
#